data_AF-A0A1H4H359-F1
#
_entry.id   AF-A0A1H4H359-F1
#
_cell.length_a   1.000
_cell.length_b   1.000
_cell.length_c   1.000
_cell.angle_alpha   90.00
_cell.angle_beta   90.00
_cell.angle_gamma   90.00
#
_symmetry.space_group_name_H-M   'P 1'
#
loop_
_entity.id
_entity.type
_entity.pdbx_description
1 polymer ?
#
loop_
_entity_poly.entity_id
_entity_poly.type
_entity_poly.pdbx_seq_one_letter_code
_entity_poly.pdbx_strand_id
1 'polypeptide(L)' 'MIERSRIVPAGSLDTDVSILPTAHIFSSSKAHWEEASEEVRTFEKLPD' A
#
# COMPACT_ATOMS: atom_id res chain seq x y z
N MET A 1 14.69 20.99 4.31
CA MET A 1 13.22 20.99 4.25
C MET A 1 12.78 19.54 4.39
N ILE A 2 12.10 19.15 5.47
CA ILE A 2 11.62 17.77 5.64
C ILE A 2 10.18 17.77 5.17
N GLU A 3 9.90 17.12 4.04
CA GLU A 3 8.54 17.01 3.52
C GLU A 3 7.75 16.06 4.43
N ARG A 4 6.75 16.61 5.13
CA ARG A 4 5.91 15.82 6.05
C ARG A 4 4.88 15.07 5.23
N SER A 5 5.21 13.87 4.79
CA SER A 5 4.21 12.98 4.18
C SER A 5 3.20 12.50 5.23
N ARG A 6 1.94 12.38 4.82
CA ARG A 6 0.82 11.92 5.64
C ARG A 6 0.29 10.64 5.04
N ILE A 7 0.20 9.60 5.86
CA ILE A 7 -0.39 8.32 5.45
C ILE A 7 -1.85 8.35 5.87
N VAL A 8 -2.74 8.25 4.88
CA VAL A 8 -4.18 8.13 5.07
C VAL A 8 -4.70 7.00 4.18
N PRO A 9 -5.71 6.23 4.60
CA PRO A 9 -6.35 5.26 3.73
C PRO A 9 -6.99 5.98 2.52
N ALA A 10 -6.87 5.40 1.32
CA ALA A 10 -7.49 5.97 0.13
C ALA A 10 -9.02 6.13 0.29
N GLY A 11 -9.67 5.19 0.98
CA GLY A 11 -11.11 5.25 1.28
C GLY A 11 -11.54 6.35 2.25
N SER A 12 -10.59 7.10 2.85
CA SER A 12 -10.88 8.28 3.66
C SER A 12 -10.91 9.58 2.86
N LEU A 13 -10.67 9.54 1.55
CA LEU A 13 -10.69 10.70 0.66
C LEU A 13 -12.04 10.81 -0.04
N ASP A 14 -12.66 11.99 -0.01
CA ASP A 14 -13.91 12.29 -0.73
C ASP A 14 -13.66 12.65 -2.22
N THR A 15 -12.45 12.42 -2.71
CA THR A 15 -12.00 12.79 -4.04
C THR A 15 -11.38 11.60 -4.75
N ASP A 16 -11.49 11.57 -6.08
CA ASP A 16 -10.87 10.52 -6.89
C ASP A 16 -9.36 10.46 -6.69
N VAL A 17 -8.85 9.25 -6.45
CA VAL A 17 -7.42 8.96 -6.29
C VAL A 17 -6.89 8.46 -7.63
N SER A 18 -6.07 9.26 -8.30
CA SER A 18 -5.52 8.91 -9.62
C SER A 18 -4.29 7.99 -9.58
N ILE A 19 -3.74 7.73 -8.39
CA ILE A 19 -2.57 6.87 -8.20
C ILE A 19 -3.02 5.43 -7.95
N LEU A 20 -2.43 4.49 -8.69
CA LEU A 20 -2.62 3.06 -8.48
C LEU A 20 -1.65 2.51 -7.43
N PRO A 21 -1.95 1.38 -6.78
CA PRO A 21 -1.01 0.69 -5.91
C PRO A 21 0.31 0.41 -6.66
N THR A 22 1.43 0.76 -6.03
CA THR A 22 2.77 0.52 -6.61
C THR A 22 3.52 -0.61 -5.92
N ALA A 23 3.07 -0.99 -4.72
CA ALA A 23 3.67 -2.04 -3.91
C ALA A 23 2.67 -2.61 -2.91
N HIS A 24 2.79 -3.91 -2.66
CA HIS A 24 2.13 -4.61 -1.57
C HIS A 24 3.17 -4.85 -0.47
N ILE A 25 3.11 -4.11 0.63
CA ILE A 25 4.05 -4.21 1.76
C ILE A 25 3.42 -4.99 2.93
N PHE A 26 4.25 -5.52 3.85
CA PHE A 26 3.82 -6.36 4.97
C PHE A 26 3.14 -7.67 4.57
N SER A 27 3.51 -8.22 3.41
CA SER A 27 2.94 -9.48 2.90
C SER A 27 3.15 -10.68 3.83
N SER A 28 4.17 -10.65 4.70
CA SER A 28 4.40 -11.69 5.71
C SER A 28 3.29 -11.78 6.77
N SER A 29 2.53 -10.70 6.98
CA SER A 29 1.44 -10.61 7.95
C SER A 29 0.06 -10.57 7.28
N LYS A 30 -0.03 -10.93 5.99
CA LYS A 30 -1.30 -10.93 5.24
C LYS A 30 -2.24 -12.01 5.77
N ALA A 31 -3.54 -11.82 5.54
CA ALA A 31 -4.52 -12.83 5.90
C ALA A 31 -4.37 -14.08 5.01
N HIS A 32 -4.63 -15.27 5.57
CA HIS A 32 -4.48 -16.54 4.83
C HIS A 32 -5.43 -16.68 3.63
N TRP A 33 -6.54 -15.93 3.62
CA TRP A 33 -7.48 -15.86 2.50
C TRP A 33 -7.12 -14.80 1.45
N GLU A 34 -6.04 -14.04 1.67
CA GLU A 34 -5.53 -13.09 0.69
C GLU A 34 -4.74 -13.86 -0.39
N GLU A 35 -5.35 -13.93 -1.57
CA GLU A 35 -4.70 -14.42 -2.78
C GLU A 35 -3.91 -13.27 -3.41
N ALA A 36 -2.64 -13.52 -3.74
CA ALA A 36 -1.80 -12.52 -4.40
C ALA A 36 -2.41 -12.18 -5.77
N SER A 37 -3.18 -11.10 -5.82
CA SER A 37 -3.99 -10.73 -7.00
C SER A 37 -3.42 -9.52 -7.75
N GLU A 38 -2.38 -8.91 -7.21
CA GLU A 38 -1.80 -7.69 -7.76
C GLU A 38 -0.44 -7.96 -8.43
N GLU A 39 -0.27 -7.50 -9.67
CA GLU A 39 1.01 -7.50 -10.40
C GLU A 39 1.90 -6.32 -9.94
N VAL A 40 1.99 -6.12 -8.62
CA VAL A 40 2.80 -5.08 -8.00
C VAL A 40 3.91 -5.69 -7.16
N ARG A 41 4.96 -4.92 -6.91
CA ARG A 41 6.10 -5.41 -6.12
C ARG A 41 5.65 -5.74 -4.70
N THR A 42 5.91 -6.96 -4.28
CA THR A 42 5.54 -7.43 -2.94
C THR A 42 6.75 -7.41 -2.01
N PHE A 43 6.58 -6.87 -0.81
CA PHE A 43 7.60 -6.80 0.23
C PHE A 43 7.08 -7.36 1.55
N GLU A 44 7.90 -8.19 2.20
CA GLU A 44 7.54 -8.82 3.49
C GLU A 44 7.41 -7.82 4.64
N LYS A 45 8.06 -6.66 4.52
CA LYS A 45 8.12 -5.56 5.49
C LYS A 45 8.14 -4.21 4.76
N LEU A 46 8.24 -3.11 5.51
CA LEU A 46 8.52 -1.81 4.92
C LEU A 46 9.88 -1.83 4.19
N PRO A 47 9.97 -1.34 2.95
CA PRO A 47 11.25 -1.21 2.23
C PRO A 47 12.21 -0.27 2.97
N ASP A 48 13.50 -0.61 2.96
CA ASP A 48 14.58 0.17 3.57
C ASP A 48 14.95 1.42 2.72
#